data_AF-A0A1M7SD29-F1
#
_entry.id   AF-A0A1M7SD29-F1
#
_cell.length_a   1.000
_cell.length_b   1.000
_cell.length_c   1.000
_cell.angle_alpha   90.00
_cell.angle_beta   90.00
_cell.angle_gamma   90.00
#
_symmetry.space_group_name_H-M   'P 1'
#
loop_
_entity.id
_entity.type
_entity.pdbx_description
1 polymer ?
#
loop_
_entity_poly.entity_id
_entity_poly.type
_entity_poly.pdbx_seq_one_letter_code
_entity_poly.pdbx_strand_id
1 'polypeptide(L)'
;MIKYALRSKPTEKLVELAQSGLSEAIDLLIEKFYPMVVRIASQFYAPWAEFDDIVQNGLIGLIKAIFYFEPGKSSFSTFAWRSIESEIKTFITYQNRKKNKMLSDSTSMDSVFDDVDDEQIDYFVADTAASTNVVRNTILSVVHEEILEALNEDETKIFELWLDGYSYKEIEEAVGVNFKKVDNTIQKVKRIVRSRLSASIMPFLEG
;
A
#
# COMPACT_ATOMS: atom_id res chain seq x y z
N MET A 1 17.24 15.66 -16.05
CA MET A 1 16.27 16.06 -17.10
C MET A 1 15.20 15.00 -17.39
N ILE A 2 15.51 13.70 -17.40
CA ILE A 2 14.56 12.63 -17.78
C ILE A 2 13.41 12.45 -16.76
N LYS A 3 13.68 12.44 -15.43
CA LYS A 3 12.64 12.27 -14.40
C LYS A 3 11.49 13.30 -14.46
N TYR A 4 11.76 14.57 -14.81
CA TYR A 4 10.72 15.61 -14.89
C TYR A 4 9.77 15.41 -16.08
N ALA A 5 10.30 14.99 -17.23
CA ALA A 5 9.47 14.72 -18.42
C ALA A 5 8.64 13.43 -18.29
N LEU A 6 9.07 12.49 -17.43
CA LEU A 6 8.31 11.28 -17.14
C LEU A 6 7.19 11.53 -16.12
N ARG A 7 7.39 12.39 -15.11
CA ARG A 7 6.36 12.69 -14.08
C ARG A 7 5.05 13.24 -14.66
N SER A 8 5.09 13.93 -15.80
CA SER A 8 3.90 14.46 -16.45
C SER A 8 3.18 13.45 -17.37
N LYS A 9 3.72 12.23 -17.54
CA LYS A 9 3.10 11.21 -18.37
C LYS A 9 1.92 10.54 -17.65
N PRO A 10 0.89 10.11 -18.40
CA PRO A 10 -0.18 9.30 -17.82
C PRO A 10 0.36 7.96 -17.30
N THR A 11 -0.36 7.38 -16.33
CA THR A 11 0.05 6.14 -15.65
C THR A 11 0.32 5.02 -16.64
N GLU A 12 -0.59 4.81 -17.58
CA GLU A 12 -0.54 3.77 -18.60
C GLU A 12 0.73 3.89 -19.43
N LYS A 13 1.13 5.13 -19.76
CA LYS A 13 2.36 5.34 -20.51
C LYS A 13 3.60 5.06 -19.68
N LEU A 14 3.58 5.35 -18.37
CA LEU A 14 4.66 4.96 -17.48
C LEU A 14 4.75 3.44 -17.36
N VAL A 15 3.61 2.74 -17.32
CA VAL A 15 3.56 1.27 -17.28
C VAL A 15 4.16 0.66 -18.55
N GLU A 16 3.78 1.14 -19.74
CA GLU A 16 4.39 0.71 -21.00
C GLU A 16 5.91 0.89 -21.00
N LEU A 17 6.40 2.05 -20.53
CA LEU A 17 7.82 2.34 -20.45
C LEU A 17 8.53 1.41 -19.45
N ALA A 18 7.92 1.16 -18.29
CA ALA A 18 8.43 0.22 -17.30
C ALA A 18 8.52 -1.21 -17.86
N GLN A 19 7.48 -1.68 -18.56
CA GLN A 19 7.45 -2.98 -19.22
C GLN A 19 8.49 -3.09 -20.34
N SER A 20 8.84 -1.97 -21.00
CA SER A 20 9.95 -1.92 -21.98
C SER A 20 11.35 -1.93 -21.36
N GLY A 21 11.46 -1.94 -20.03
CA GLY A 21 12.72 -2.01 -19.29
C GLY A 21 13.27 -0.67 -18.80
N LEU A 22 12.50 0.42 -18.87
CA LEU A 22 12.93 1.72 -18.34
C LEU A 22 12.80 1.75 -16.81
N SER A 23 13.91 1.60 -16.10
CA SER A 23 13.94 1.56 -14.62
C SER A 23 13.40 2.84 -13.99
N GLU A 24 13.64 4.02 -14.57
CA GLU A 24 13.11 5.26 -14.04
C GLU A 24 11.58 5.33 -14.07
N ALA A 25 10.93 4.61 -14.99
CA ALA A 25 9.47 4.51 -15.01
C ALA A 25 8.96 3.61 -13.89
N ILE A 26 9.66 2.51 -13.59
CA ILE A 26 9.36 1.63 -12.46
C ILE A 26 9.47 2.42 -11.15
N ASP A 27 10.57 3.14 -10.93
CA ASP A 27 10.78 3.97 -9.75
C ASP A 27 9.65 4.98 -9.54
N LEU A 28 9.22 5.64 -10.62
CA LEU A 28 8.14 6.62 -10.56
C LEU A 28 6.78 5.99 -10.27
N LEU A 29 6.51 4.79 -10.80
CA LEU A 29 5.30 4.04 -10.49
C LEU A 29 5.31 3.58 -9.04
N ILE A 30 6.45 3.08 -8.53
CA ILE A 30 6.59 2.73 -7.12
C ILE A 30 6.36 3.96 -6.24
N GLU A 31 7.01 5.10 -6.51
CA GLU A 31 6.80 6.34 -5.74
C GLU A 31 5.33 6.79 -5.77
N LYS A 32 4.66 6.66 -6.93
CA LYS A 32 3.28 7.08 -7.12
C LYS A 32 2.28 6.20 -6.36
N PHE A 33 2.47 4.88 -6.37
CA PHE A 33 1.55 3.90 -5.80
C PHE A 33 1.96 3.40 -4.42
N TYR A 34 3.11 3.82 -3.89
CA TYR A 34 3.53 3.51 -2.51
C TYR A 34 2.46 3.83 -1.45
N PRO A 35 1.75 4.98 -1.49
CA PRO A 35 0.69 5.27 -0.52
C PRO A 35 -0.46 4.25 -0.57
N MET A 36 -0.83 3.78 -1.78
CA MET A 36 -1.82 2.71 -1.93
C MET A 36 -1.32 1.41 -1.29
N VAL A 37 -0.05 1.06 -1.49
CA VAL A 37 0.55 -0.13 -0.87
C VAL A 37 0.48 -0.03 0.66
N VAL A 38 0.86 1.10 1.24
CA VAL A 38 0.78 1.34 2.69
C VAL A 38 -0.67 1.26 3.18
N ARG A 39 -1.62 1.84 2.43
CA ARG A 39 -3.05 1.80 2.76
C ARG A 39 -3.58 0.37 2.79
N ILE A 40 -3.32 -0.41 1.74
CA ILE A 40 -3.72 -1.82 1.69
C ILE A 40 -3.07 -2.57 2.83
N ALA A 41 -1.74 -2.47 3.00
CA ALA A 41 -1.00 -3.16 4.06
C ALA A 41 -1.55 -2.87 5.47
N SER A 42 -2.00 -1.64 5.74
CA SER A 42 -2.57 -1.25 7.04
C SER A 42 -3.86 -1.98 7.41
N GLN A 43 -4.53 -2.61 6.45
CA GLN A 43 -5.72 -3.42 6.68
C GLN A 43 -5.39 -4.83 7.18
N PHE A 44 -4.14 -5.27 7.03
CA PHE A 44 -3.68 -6.61 7.37
C PHE A 44 -2.88 -6.60 8.66
N TYR A 45 -3.11 -7.61 9.50
CA TYR A 45 -2.30 -7.86 10.68
C TYR A 45 -1.82 -9.30 10.74
N ALA A 46 -0.54 -9.47 11.09
CA ALA A 46 0.09 -10.76 11.32
C ALA A 46 1.03 -10.66 12.53
N PRO A 47 0.77 -11.39 13.64
CA PRO A 47 1.54 -11.26 14.88
C PRO A 47 3.04 -11.56 14.78
N TRP A 48 3.45 -12.30 13.74
CA TRP A 48 4.83 -12.66 13.49
C TRP A 48 5.53 -11.71 12.51
N ALA A 49 4.82 -10.74 11.94
CA ALA A 49 5.31 -9.85 10.89
C ALA A 49 5.52 -8.45 11.43
N GLU A 50 6.58 -7.80 10.98
CA GLU A 50 6.60 -6.35 11.03
C GLU A 50 5.72 -5.78 9.92
N PHE A 51 5.12 -4.60 10.14
CA PHE A 51 4.37 -3.93 9.10
C PHE A 51 5.20 -3.69 7.83
N ASP A 52 6.50 -3.45 8.00
CA ASP A 52 7.41 -3.22 6.89
C ASP A 52 7.59 -4.50 6.04
N ASP A 53 7.40 -5.69 6.62
CA ASP A 53 7.33 -6.95 5.86
C ASP A 53 6.06 -7.03 5.02
N ILE A 54 4.92 -6.60 5.59
CA ILE A 54 3.63 -6.55 4.88
C ILE A 54 3.71 -5.55 3.71
N VAL A 55 4.28 -4.37 3.94
CA VAL A 55 4.50 -3.35 2.90
C VAL A 55 5.43 -3.88 1.80
N GLN A 56 6.52 -4.58 2.15
CA GLN A 56 7.42 -5.17 1.17
C GLN A 56 6.72 -6.20 0.28
N ASN A 57 5.87 -7.05 0.85
CA ASN A 57 5.07 -7.99 0.06
C ASN A 57 4.04 -7.26 -0.82
N GLY A 58 3.44 -6.18 -0.30
CA GLY A 58 2.59 -5.31 -1.11
C GLY A 58 3.34 -4.67 -2.29
N LEU A 59 4.60 -4.26 -2.09
CA LEU A 59 5.45 -3.75 -3.17
C LEU A 59 5.75 -4.81 -4.23
N ILE A 60 5.93 -6.07 -3.85
CA ILE A 60 6.06 -7.19 -4.80
C ILE A 60 4.77 -7.29 -5.64
N GLY A 61 3.60 -7.18 -5.01
CA GLY A 61 2.32 -7.15 -5.71
C GLY A 61 2.18 -5.98 -6.68
N LEU A 62 2.67 -4.78 -6.31
CA LEU A 62 2.72 -3.63 -7.21
C LEU A 62 3.68 -3.86 -8.39
N ILE A 63 4.87 -4.41 -8.16
CA ILE A 63 5.84 -4.72 -9.22
C ILE A 63 5.23 -5.72 -10.21
N LYS A 64 4.58 -6.77 -9.70
CA LYS A 64 3.81 -7.70 -10.55
C LYS A 64 2.74 -6.97 -11.34
N ALA A 65 1.99 -6.05 -10.71
CA ALA A 65 0.98 -5.27 -11.42
C ALA A 65 1.58 -4.48 -12.58
N ILE A 66 2.74 -3.83 -12.39
CA ILE A 66 3.45 -3.10 -13.44
C ILE A 66 3.74 -4.01 -14.64
N PHE A 67 4.27 -5.21 -14.40
CA PHE A 67 4.69 -6.09 -15.49
C PHE A 67 3.56 -6.87 -16.15
N TYR A 68 2.48 -7.17 -15.43
CA TYR A 68 1.36 -7.98 -15.93
C TYR A 68 0.12 -7.18 -16.31
N PHE A 69 0.14 -5.84 -16.19
CA PHE A 69 -0.98 -5.02 -16.59
C PHE A 69 -1.21 -5.05 -18.10
N GLU A 70 -2.45 -5.33 -18.47
CA GLU A 70 -2.94 -5.27 -19.84
C GLU A 70 -3.99 -4.14 -19.97
N PRO A 71 -3.73 -3.11 -20.80
CA PRO A 71 -4.69 -2.04 -21.05
C PRO A 71 -6.04 -2.56 -21.58
N GLY A 72 -7.13 -1.87 -21.21
CA GLY A 72 -8.48 -2.14 -21.72
C GLY A 72 -9.36 -3.07 -20.86
N LYS A 73 -8.80 -3.75 -19.86
CA LYS A 73 -9.57 -4.57 -18.89
C LYS A 73 -10.02 -3.78 -17.65
N SER A 74 -9.16 -2.91 -17.14
CA SER A 74 -9.43 -1.98 -16.04
C SER A 74 -8.41 -0.84 -16.04
N SER A 75 -8.59 0.17 -15.19
CA SER A 75 -7.50 1.11 -14.91
C SER A 75 -6.34 0.39 -14.24
N PHE A 76 -5.12 0.93 -14.41
CA PHE A 76 -3.93 0.37 -13.76
C PHE A 76 -4.10 0.37 -12.24
N SER A 77 -4.65 1.43 -11.66
CA SER A 77 -4.86 1.56 -10.21
C SER A 77 -5.75 0.46 -9.65
N THR A 78 -6.82 0.10 -10.37
CA THR A 78 -7.71 -1.00 -9.97
C THR A 78 -6.99 -2.35 -10.04
N PHE A 79 -6.17 -2.57 -11.08
CA PHE A 79 -5.40 -3.79 -11.24
C PHE A 79 -4.30 -3.92 -10.17
N ALA A 80 -3.59 -2.82 -9.92
CA ALA A 80 -2.56 -2.72 -8.89
C ALA A 80 -3.13 -2.99 -7.50
N TRP A 81 -4.28 -2.41 -7.15
CA TRP A 81 -4.96 -2.68 -5.88
C TRP A 81 -5.13 -4.19 -5.64
N ARG A 82 -5.74 -4.88 -6.60
CA ARG A 82 -6.00 -6.34 -6.51
C ARG A 82 -4.72 -7.14 -6.40
N SER A 83 -3.70 -6.77 -7.17
CA SER A 83 -2.40 -7.45 -7.17
C SER A 83 -1.66 -7.27 -5.84
N ILE A 84 -1.67 -6.05 -5.28
CA ILE A 84 -1.07 -5.74 -3.97
C ILE A 84 -1.79 -6.52 -2.86
N GLU A 85 -3.12 -6.44 -2.82
CA GLU A 85 -3.93 -7.12 -1.82
C GLU A 85 -3.74 -8.65 -1.89
N SER A 86 -3.71 -9.22 -3.09
CA SER A 86 -3.48 -10.64 -3.30
C SER A 86 -2.09 -11.06 -2.81
N GLU A 87 -1.04 -10.30 -3.12
CA GLU A 87 0.33 -10.67 -2.71
C GLU A 87 0.50 -10.66 -1.20
N ILE A 88 -0.08 -9.67 -0.51
CA ILE A 88 -0.10 -9.61 0.95
C ILE A 88 -0.84 -10.81 1.55
N LYS A 89 -2.03 -11.14 1.02
CA LYS A 89 -2.80 -12.33 1.44
C LYS A 89 -2.03 -13.63 1.24
N THR A 90 -1.37 -13.77 0.08
CA THR A 90 -0.56 -14.94 -0.24
C THR A 90 0.61 -15.08 0.73
N PHE A 91 1.33 -13.99 1.01
CA PHE A 91 2.43 -13.97 1.97
C PHE A 91 1.99 -14.43 3.36
N ILE A 92 0.92 -13.82 3.90
CA ILE A 92 0.41 -14.16 5.23
C ILE A 92 -0.03 -15.63 5.29
N THR A 93 -0.80 -16.07 4.29
CA THR A 93 -1.27 -17.46 4.20
C THR A 93 -0.11 -18.45 4.13
N TYR A 94 0.90 -18.16 3.31
CA TYR A 94 2.07 -19.01 3.17
C TYR A 94 2.85 -19.14 4.48
N GLN A 95 3.09 -18.03 5.18
CA GLN A 95 3.84 -18.01 6.44
C GLN A 95 3.08 -18.72 7.57
N ASN A 96 1.76 -18.55 7.64
CA ASN A 96 0.92 -19.27 8.59
C ASN A 96 0.98 -20.79 8.37
N ARG A 97 0.87 -21.26 7.13
CA ARG A 97 1.01 -22.69 6.78
C ARG A 97 2.38 -23.24 7.15
N LYS A 98 3.45 -22.51 6.84
CA LYS A 98 4.82 -22.90 7.16
C LYS A 98 5.02 -23.06 8.68
N LYS A 99 4.49 -22.12 9.47
CA LYS A 99 4.57 -22.16 10.94
C LYS A 99 3.77 -23.33 11.51
N ASN A 100 2.55 -23.57 11.03
CA ASN A 100 1.72 -24.69 11.48
C ASN A 100 2.37 -26.04 11.18
N LYS A 101 2.99 -26.18 10.01
CA LYS A 101 3.76 -27.38 9.66
C LYS A 101 4.95 -27.62 10.59
N MET A 102 5.73 -26.58 10.90
CA MET A 102 6.87 -26.67 11.80
C MET A 102 6.47 -27.05 13.24
N LEU A 103 5.33 -26.53 13.72
CA LEU A 103 4.79 -26.88 15.04
C LEU A 103 4.28 -28.33 15.08
N SER A 104 3.60 -28.76 14.01
CA SER A 104 3.13 -30.15 13.86
C SER A 104 4.27 -31.16 13.81
N ASP A 105 5.40 -30.83 13.16
CA ASP A 105 6.57 -31.72 13.06
C ASP A 105 7.33 -31.88 14.40
N SER A 106 7.06 -31.04 15.41
CA SER A 106 7.74 -31.07 16.72
C SER A 106 7.06 -31.92 17.79
N THR A 107 5.90 -32.51 17.49
CA THR A 107 5.17 -33.43 18.39
C THR A 107 4.95 -34.76 17.65
N SER A 108 5.56 -35.83 18.16
CA SER A 108 5.70 -37.14 17.53
C SER A 108 4.42 -37.81 17.02
N MET A 109 4.56 -38.50 15.88
CA MET A 109 3.88 -39.72 15.39
C MET A 109 2.35 -39.85 15.49
N ASP A 110 1.78 -40.19 14.34
CA ASP A 110 0.50 -40.88 14.12
C ASP A 110 -0.74 -40.00 14.02
N SER A 111 -1.10 -39.64 12.78
CA SER A 111 -2.44 -39.96 12.23
C SER A 111 -2.52 -39.51 10.77
N VAL A 112 -2.69 -40.50 9.89
CA VAL A 112 -3.30 -40.36 8.56
C VAL A 112 -4.75 -39.89 8.74
N PHE A 113 -5.31 -39.26 7.70
CA PHE A 113 -6.67 -38.68 7.57
C PHE A 113 -6.80 -37.28 8.19
N ASP A 114 -7.41 -36.29 7.56
CA ASP A 114 -8.44 -36.32 6.52
C ASP A 114 -8.46 -34.99 5.75
N ASP A 115 -9.05 -35.00 4.55
CA ASP A 115 -9.45 -33.80 3.81
C ASP A 115 -10.27 -32.87 4.73
N VAL A 116 -9.76 -31.67 5.03
CA VAL A 116 -10.55 -30.62 5.70
C VAL A 116 -10.45 -29.34 4.91
N ASP A 117 -11.54 -29.12 4.19
CA ASP A 117 -12.16 -27.89 3.70
C ASP A 117 -11.41 -26.55 3.88
N ASP A 118 -11.39 -25.80 2.80
CA ASP A 118 -10.70 -24.53 2.53
C ASP A 118 -11.35 -23.32 3.25
N GLU A 119 -12.04 -23.54 4.37
CA GLU A 119 -12.81 -22.50 5.06
C GLU A 119 -12.13 -21.97 6.34
N GLN A 120 -11.93 -20.66 6.36
CA GLN A 120 -11.52 -19.83 7.50
C GLN A 120 -10.06 -19.98 7.98
N ILE A 121 -9.12 -19.56 7.12
CA ILE A 121 -7.85 -19.02 7.63
C ILE A 121 -8.16 -17.61 8.15
N ASP A 122 -8.18 -17.49 9.48
CA ASP A 122 -8.51 -16.29 10.26
C ASP A 122 -7.72 -15.06 9.80
N TYR A 123 -8.33 -14.32 8.88
CA TYR A 123 -7.90 -12.98 8.51
C TYR A 123 -8.39 -12.05 9.61
N PHE A 124 -7.53 -11.73 10.56
CA PHE A 124 -7.80 -10.61 11.45
C PHE A 124 -7.74 -9.31 10.63
N VAL A 125 -8.91 -8.86 10.15
CA VAL A 125 -9.16 -7.43 9.98
C VAL A 125 -8.86 -6.82 11.34
N ALA A 126 -7.89 -5.91 11.38
CA ALA A 126 -7.25 -5.48 12.61
C ALA A 126 -8.25 -5.07 13.71
N ASP A 127 -8.37 -5.90 14.75
CA ASP A 127 -8.97 -5.49 16.03
C ASP A 127 -8.16 -5.94 17.28
N THR A 128 -7.11 -6.76 17.15
CA THR A 128 -6.48 -7.34 18.36
C THR A 128 -4.97 -7.55 18.27
N ALA A 129 -4.19 -6.49 18.52
CA ALA A 129 -2.82 -6.60 19.07
C ALA A 129 -2.29 -5.25 19.59
N ALA A 130 -2.53 -4.97 20.88
CA ALA A 130 -2.81 -3.62 21.35
C ALA A 130 -1.63 -2.79 21.95
N SER A 131 -0.36 -3.14 21.81
CA SER A 131 0.71 -2.35 22.49
C SER A 131 1.68 -1.65 21.54
N THR A 132 2.38 -2.38 20.67
CA THR A 132 3.27 -1.77 19.66
C THR A 132 2.50 -1.23 18.47
N ASN A 133 1.39 -1.89 18.09
CA ASN A 133 0.49 -1.41 17.05
C ASN A 133 -0.42 -0.30 17.51
N VAL A 134 -0.73 -0.16 18.81
CA VAL A 134 -1.51 1.01 19.26
C VAL A 134 -0.72 2.27 19.01
N VAL A 135 0.57 2.33 19.37
CA VAL A 135 1.37 3.52 19.09
C VAL A 135 1.44 3.82 17.58
N ARG A 136 1.66 2.81 16.73
CA ARG A 136 1.69 2.97 15.26
C ARG A 136 0.34 3.39 14.68
N ASN A 137 -0.73 2.69 15.04
CA ASN A 137 -2.09 2.95 14.56
C ASN A 137 -2.62 4.28 15.10
N THR A 138 -2.26 4.66 16.33
CA THR A 138 -2.53 5.98 16.90
C THR A 138 -1.75 7.06 16.16
N ILE A 139 -0.48 6.85 15.83
CA ILE A 139 0.26 7.83 15.01
C ILE A 139 -0.38 7.95 13.63
N LEU A 140 -0.72 6.84 12.98
CA LEU A 140 -1.37 6.85 11.67
C LEU A 140 -2.76 7.49 11.73
N SER A 141 -3.54 7.23 12.77
CA SER A 141 -4.88 7.82 12.95
C SER A 141 -4.79 9.32 13.26
N VAL A 142 -3.85 9.74 14.11
CA VAL A 142 -3.61 11.17 14.41
C VAL A 142 -3.14 11.92 13.18
N VAL A 143 -2.22 11.33 12.40
CA VAL A 143 -1.78 11.92 11.12
C VAL A 143 -2.93 11.97 10.12
N HIS A 144 -3.76 10.92 10.06
CA HIS A 144 -4.92 10.88 9.19
C HIS A 144 -5.98 11.93 9.56
N GLU A 145 -6.33 12.06 10.84
CA GLU A 145 -7.24 13.09 11.34
C GLU A 145 -6.71 14.49 11.05
N GLU A 146 -5.43 14.76 11.31
CA GLU A 146 -4.83 16.07 11.03
C GLU A 146 -4.81 16.40 9.53
N ILE A 147 -4.60 15.39 8.67
CA ILE A 147 -4.75 15.58 7.22
C ILE A 147 -6.18 15.99 6.93
N LEU A 148 -7.19 15.25 7.40
CA LEU A 148 -8.60 15.56 7.13
C LEU A 148 -9.01 16.93 7.67
N GLU A 149 -8.54 17.34 8.85
CA GLU A 149 -8.78 18.67 9.41
C GLU A 149 -8.13 19.80 8.59
N ALA A 150 -6.98 19.51 7.97
CA ALA A 150 -6.27 20.49 7.17
C ALA A 150 -6.85 20.65 5.77
N LEU A 151 -7.66 19.72 5.28
CA LEU A 151 -8.21 19.70 3.92
C LEU A 151 -9.67 20.15 3.88
N ASN A 152 -10.06 20.84 2.81
CA ASN A 152 -11.48 21.08 2.48
C ASN A 152 -12.07 19.88 1.71
N GLU A 153 -13.39 19.87 1.47
CA GLU A 153 -14.08 18.75 0.78
C GLU A 153 -13.41 18.32 -0.54
N ASP A 154 -13.08 19.26 -1.42
CA ASP A 154 -12.39 18.96 -2.69
C ASP A 154 -11.00 18.39 -2.45
N GLU A 155 -10.25 18.95 -1.49
CA GLU A 155 -8.91 18.49 -1.13
C GLU A 155 -8.92 17.09 -0.51
N THR A 156 -9.91 16.79 0.34
CA THR A 156 -10.11 15.47 0.92
C THR A 156 -10.38 14.45 -0.19
N LYS A 157 -11.23 14.79 -1.14
CA LYS A 157 -11.52 13.91 -2.28
C LYS A 157 -10.30 13.68 -3.18
N ILE A 158 -9.49 14.72 -3.40
CA ILE A 158 -8.20 14.61 -4.09
C ILE A 158 -7.26 13.66 -3.33
N PHE A 159 -7.19 13.79 -2.00
CA PHE A 159 -6.35 12.94 -1.16
C PHE A 159 -6.80 11.47 -1.18
N GLU A 160 -8.10 11.21 -1.04
CA GLU A 160 -8.69 9.87 -1.11
C GLU A 160 -8.43 9.21 -2.47
N LEU A 161 -8.72 9.90 -3.57
CA LEU A 161 -8.46 9.36 -4.91
C LEU A 161 -6.96 9.14 -5.15
N TRP A 162 -6.09 9.99 -4.61
CA TRP A 162 -4.65 9.77 -4.68
C TRP A 162 -4.19 8.55 -3.86
N LEU A 163 -4.76 8.34 -2.67
CA LEU A 163 -4.55 7.13 -1.87
C LEU A 163 -5.06 5.87 -2.59
N ASP A 164 -6.11 6.02 -3.40
CA ASP A 164 -6.65 5.00 -4.28
C ASP A 164 -5.83 4.85 -5.58
N GLY A 165 -4.72 5.58 -5.70
CA GLY A 165 -3.75 5.51 -6.79
C GLY A 165 -4.25 6.10 -8.11
N TYR A 166 -5.30 6.90 -8.11
CA TYR A 166 -5.71 7.64 -9.30
C TYR A 166 -4.59 8.59 -9.74
N SER A 167 -4.42 8.73 -11.05
CA SER A 167 -3.51 9.70 -11.64
C SER A 167 -4.00 11.12 -11.44
N TYR A 168 -3.09 12.10 -11.54
CA TYR A 168 -3.48 13.51 -11.36
C TYR A 168 -4.55 13.92 -12.36
N LYS A 169 -4.47 13.42 -13.60
CA LYS A 169 -5.47 13.67 -14.63
C LYS A 169 -6.83 13.04 -14.29
N GLU A 170 -6.84 11.79 -13.81
CA GLU A 170 -8.08 11.15 -13.37
C GLU A 170 -8.70 11.86 -12.16
N ILE A 171 -7.86 12.41 -11.26
CA ILE A 171 -8.32 13.22 -10.13
C ILE A 171 -8.88 14.57 -10.59
N GLU A 172 -8.22 15.25 -11.54
CA GLU A 172 -8.73 16.47 -12.17
C GLU A 172 -10.12 16.25 -12.75
N GLU A 173 -10.30 15.16 -13.51
CA GLU A 173 -11.58 14.79 -14.13
C GLU A 173 -12.64 14.37 -13.10
N ALA A 174 -12.27 13.61 -12.07
CA ALA A 174 -13.20 13.11 -11.05
C ALA A 174 -13.67 14.18 -10.06
N VAL A 175 -12.82 15.15 -9.72
CA VAL A 175 -13.14 16.22 -8.77
C VAL A 175 -13.57 17.51 -9.50
N GLY A 176 -13.25 17.67 -10.79
CA GLY A 176 -13.55 18.87 -11.56
C GLY A 176 -12.60 20.03 -11.28
N VAL A 177 -11.33 19.73 -10.98
CA VAL A 177 -10.28 20.71 -10.62
C VAL A 177 -9.13 20.67 -11.62
N ASN A 178 -8.22 21.66 -11.55
CA ASN A 178 -7.02 21.68 -12.38
C ASN A 178 -5.81 21.02 -11.71
N PHE A 179 -4.81 20.68 -12.52
CA PHE A 179 -3.57 19.99 -12.13
C PHE A 179 -2.87 20.68 -10.97
N LYS A 180 -2.84 22.03 -10.99
CA LYS A 180 -2.20 22.83 -9.96
C LYS A 180 -2.88 22.64 -8.60
N LYS A 181 -4.21 22.53 -8.56
CA LYS A 181 -4.95 22.24 -7.33
C LYS A 181 -4.61 20.83 -6.83
N VAL A 182 -4.62 19.82 -7.71
CA VAL A 182 -4.24 18.44 -7.35
C VAL A 182 -2.82 18.38 -6.78
N ASP A 183 -1.84 18.92 -7.48
CA ASP A 183 -0.43 18.93 -7.05
C ASP A 183 -0.24 19.67 -5.72
N ASN A 184 -0.85 20.85 -5.55
CA ASN A 184 -0.78 21.62 -4.31
C ASN A 184 -1.36 20.83 -3.12
N THR A 185 -2.49 20.13 -3.31
CA THR A 185 -3.10 19.30 -2.28
C THR A 185 -2.15 18.16 -1.89
N ILE A 186 -1.60 17.43 -2.86
CA ILE A 186 -0.70 16.30 -2.57
C ILE A 186 0.60 16.79 -1.91
N GLN A 187 1.15 17.93 -2.34
CA GLN A 187 2.31 18.53 -1.67
C GLN A 187 2.00 18.97 -0.23
N LYS A 188 0.80 19.51 0.03
CA LYS A 188 0.32 19.87 1.37
C LYS A 188 0.21 18.64 2.27
N VAL A 189 -0.42 17.57 1.80
CA VAL A 189 -0.51 16.28 2.50
C VAL A 189 0.88 15.74 2.83
N LYS A 190 1.78 15.67 1.84
CA LYS A 190 3.17 15.20 2.05
C LYS A 190 3.91 16.02 3.11
N ARG A 191 3.63 17.33 3.21
CA ARG A 191 4.24 18.21 4.23
C ARG A 191 3.73 17.88 5.63
N ILE A 192 2.42 17.65 5.80
CA ILE A 192 1.83 17.26 7.08
C ILE A 192 2.43 15.93 7.55
N VAL A 193 2.43 14.93 6.67
CA VAL A 193 3.02 13.62 6.94
C VAL A 193 4.49 13.75 7.34
N ARG A 194 5.29 14.52 6.59
CA ARG A 194 6.72 14.71 6.90
C ARG A 194 6.93 15.42 8.24
N SER A 195 6.14 16.44 8.55
CA SER A 195 6.23 17.18 9.81
C SER A 195 6.00 16.27 11.01
N ARG A 196 4.95 15.45 10.96
CA ARG A 196 4.63 14.52 12.05
C ARG A 196 5.58 13.33 12.12
N LEU A 197 5.99 12.80 10.98
CA LEU A 197 6.97 11.72 10.96
C LEU A 197 8.32 12.20 11.54
N SER A 198 8.72 13.45 11.27
CA SER A 198 9.93 14.03 11.87
C SER A 198 9.79 14.31 13.38
N ALA A 199 8.63 14.79 13.82
CA ALA A 199 8.34 15.08 15.22
C ALA A 199 8.20 13.80 16.08
N SER A 200 7.67 12.73 15.49
CA SER A 200 7.47 11.44 16.17
C SER A 200 8.70 10.52 16.14
N ILE A 201 9.64 10.70 15.20
CA ILE A 201 10.84 9.86 15.07
C ILE A 201 12.08 10.48 15.75
N MET A 202 12.24 11.80 15.80
CA MET A 202 13.42 12.42 16.45
C MET A 202 13.68 12.02 17.91
N PRO A 203 12.67 11.78 18.78
CA PRO A 203 12.93 11.33 20.15
C PRO A 203 13.54 9.93 20.26
N PHE A 204 13.53 9.14 19.18
CA PHE A 204 14.01 7.75 19.17
C PHE A 204 15.37 7.57 18.48
N LEU A 205 15.97 8.65 17.93
CA LEU A 205 17.26 8.61 17.23
C LEU A 205 18.40 9.31 17.99
N GLU A 206 18.10 10.03 19.08
CA GLU A 206 19.10 10.65 19.98
C GLU A 206 19.24 9.91 21.34
N GLY A 207 18.72 8.68 21.44
CA GLY A 207 18.83 7.81 22.61
C GLY A 207 19.75 6.63 22.39
#